data_AF-A0A966PKG8-F1
#
_entry.id   AF-A0A966PKG8-F1
#
_cell.length_a   1.000
_cell.length_b   1.000
_cell.length_c   1.000
_cell.angle_alpha   90.00
_cell.angle_beta   90.00
_cell.angle_gamma   90.00
#
_symmetry.space_group_name_H-M   'P 1'
#
loop_
_entity.id
_entity.type
_entity.pdbx_description
1 polymer ?
#
loop_
_entity_poly.entity_id
_entity_poly.type
_entity_poly.pdbx_seq_one_letter_code
_entity_poly.pdbx_strand_id
1 'polypeptide(L)'
;MSASDDQTGIVRVRNIGADVAVGDWVAFEKNLERIDHVLPRCSALIRRASSDAVRAEQHAVAANIDTVFIVHAATNESNQRRVERELVLAFDSGATPVLVLTKNDLQDAPQHIAELRDVAHVCGIACHVVSGLTGDGLDTLAKYGENHRSVAVLGASGVGKSTLVNRLIGENSQQVGEVRDGDQRGRHTTVA
;
A
#
# COMPACT_ATOMS: atom_id res chain seq x y z
N MET A 1 26.82 11.52 33.78
CA MET A 1 27.28 10.82 32.56
C MET A 1 26.07 10.70 31.67
N SER A 2 26.07 11.44 30.58
CA SER A 2 24.92 11.78 29.74
C SER A 2 24.33 10.56 29.04
N ALA A 3 23.04 10.31 29.28
CA ALA A 3 22.22 9.49 28.38
C ALA A 3 22.14 10.22 27.04
N SER A 4 22.66 9.59 26.00
CA SER A 4 22.45 10.00 24.62
C SER A 4 20.98 9.79 24.28
N ASP A 5 20.27 10.89 24.16
CA ASP A 5 18.89 11.00 23.68
C ASP A 5 18.88 10.62 22.19
N ASP A 6 18.62 9.35 21.87
CA ASP A 6 18.47 8.85 20.50
C ASP A 6 17.00 9.03 20.09
N GLN A 7 16.69 10.16 19.46
CA GLN A 7 15.34 10.66 19.14
C GLN A 7 14.63 9.90 17.99
N THR A 8 14.73 8.58 17.93
CA THR A 8 13.95 7.78 16.98
C THR A 8 12.64 7.24 17.57
N GLY A 9 12.47 7.26 18.90
CA GLY A 9 11.26 6.75 19.56
C GLY A 9 11.01 5.25 19.34
N ILE A 10 12.01 4.51 18.85
CA ILE A 10 11.89 3.09 18.53
C ILE A 10 11.94 2.26 19.81
N VAL A 11 10.90 1.45 20.04
CA VAL A 11 10.81 0.52 21.18
C VAL A 11 10.79 -0.92 20.66
N ARG A 12 11.62 -1.78 21.23
CA ARG A 12 11.62 -3.23 20.93
C ARG A 12 10.78 -3.96 21.97
N VAL A 13 9.68 -4.56 21.51
CA VAL A 13 8.71 -5.28 22.35
C VAL A 13 8.39 -6.64 21.73
N ARG A 14 8.04 -7.62 22.56
CA ARG A 14 7.55 -8.92 22.10
C ARG A 14 6.07 -8.80 21.70
N ASN A 15 5.69 -9.38 20.56
CA ASN A 15 4.30 -9.47 20.08
C ASN A 15 3.67 -10.86 20.33
N ILE A 16 4.16 -11.60 21.33
CA ILE A 16 3.73 -12.97 21.60
C ILE A 16 2.22 -12.97 21.93
N GLY A 17 1.43 -13.60 21.06
CA GLY A 17 -0.02 -13.71 21.20
C GLY A 17 -0.82 -12.50 20.66
N ALA A 18 -0.16 -11.51 20.06
CA ALA A 18 -0.80 -10.36 19.44
C ALA A 18 -0.66 -10.40 17.91
N ASP A 19 -1.79 -10.38 17.19
CA ASP A 19 -1.82 -10.20 15.74
C ASP A 19 -1.59 -8.72 15.41
N VAL A 20 -0.33 -8.37 15.12
CA VAL A 20 0.09 -6.99 14.82
C VAL A 20 0.39 -6.81 13.34
N ALA A 21 -0.01 -5.67 12.81
CA ALA A 21 0.26 -5.23 11.45
C ALA A 21 0.85 -3.82 11.45
N VAL A 22 1.49 -3.44 10.34
CA VAL A 22 1.93 -2.07 10.14
C VAL A 22 0.72 -1.13 10.18
N GLY A 23 0.83 -0.04 10.95
CA GLY A 23 -0.25 0.94 11.15
C GLY A 23 -1.14 0.67 12.36
N ASP A 24 -0.97 -0.46 13.06
CA ASP A 24 -1.67 -0.69 14.32
C ASP A 24 -1.26 0.31 15.41
N TRP A 25 -2.24 0.75 16.18
CA TRP A 25 -2.00 1.36 17.48
C TRP A 25 -1.95 0.26 18.54
N VAL A 26 -0.89 0.26 19.33
CA VAL A 26 -0.63 -0.78 20.33
C VAL A 26 -0.40 -0.16 21.70
N ALA A 27 -0.89 -0.83 22.73
CA ALA A 27 -0.54 -0.53 24.11
C ALA A 27 0.54 -1.51 24.57
N PHE A 28 1.53 -0.98 25.30
CA PHE A 28 2.59 -1.78 25.90
C PHE A 28 2.29 -2.05 27.36
N GLU A 29 2.82 -3.16 27.87
CA GLU A 29 2.96 -3.34 29.32
C GLU A 29 3.85 -2.25 29.91
N LYS A 30 3.67 -1.96 31.21
CA LYS A 30 4.46 -0.92 31.92
C LYS A 30 5.97 -1.14 31.87
N ASN A 31 6.41 -2.39 31.73
CA ASN A 31 7.83 -2.77 31.63
C ASN A 31 8.38 -2.66 30.19
N LEU A 32 7.55 -2.33 29.20
CA LEU A 32 7.89 -2.27 27.77
C LEU A 32 8.47 -3.58 27.21
N GLU A 33 8.19 -4.73 27.82
CA GLU A 33 8.68 -6.01 27.30
C GLU A 33 7.75 -6.63 26.28
N ARG A 34 6.46 -6.31 26.35
CA ARG A 34 5.41 -6.97 25.56
C ARG A 34 4.29 -6.01 25.16
N ILE A 35 3.72 -6.27 24.00
CA ILE A 35 2.45 -5.68 23.57
C ILE A 35 1.32 -6.27 24.43
N ASP A 36 0.63 -5.42 25.17
CA ASP A 36 -0.51 -5.82 26.01
C ASP A 36 -1.75 -6.03 25.14
N HIS A 37 -2.07 -5.07 24.28
CA HIS A 37 -3.20 -5.18 23.35
C HIS A 37 -3.02 -4.32 22.10
N VAL A 38 -3.62 -4.78 21.00
CA VAL A 38 -3.80 -4.02 19.76
C VAL A 38 -5.14 -3.30 19.84
N LEU A 39 -5.17 -1.99 19.57
CA LEU A 39 -6.40 -1.22 19.60
C LEU A 39 -7.29 -1.57 18.39
N PRO A 40 -8.62 -1.34 18.46
CA PRO A 40 -9.52 -1.60 17.34
C PRO A 40 -9.07 -0.90 16.05
N ARG A 41 -9.04 -1.65 14.95
CA ARG A 41 -8.66 -1.17 13.62
C ARG A 41 -9.83 -0.43 12.97
N CYS A 42 -9.58 0.73 12.37
CA CYS A 42 -10.57 1.42 11.53
C CYS A 42 -10.65 0.82 10.11
N SER A 43 -9.55 0.22 9.65
CA SER A 43 -9.45 -0.51 8.39
C SER A 43 -8.34 -1.57 8.48
N ALA A 44 -8.40 -2.60 7.64
CA ALA A 44 -7.38 -3.65 7.61
C ALA A 44 -7.26 -4.32 6.24
N LEU A 45 -6.05 -4.33 5.67
CA LEU A 45 -5.73 -5.14 4.50
C LEU A 45 -5.34 -6.55 4.95
N ILE A 46 -6.22 -7.52 4.67
CA ILE A 46 -6.08 -8.90 5.13
C ILE A 46 -5.48 -9.78 4.03
N ARG A 47 -4.40 -10.49 4.35
CA ARG A 47 -3.87 -11.57 3.50
C ARG A 47 -4.46 -12.90 3.94
N ARG A 48 -5.10 -13.61 3.01
CA ARG A 48 -5.52 -15.01 3.21
C ARG A 48 -4.38 -15.93 2.78
N ALA A 49 -3.85 -16.72 3.70
CA ALA A 49 -2.88 -17.75 3.36
C ALA A 49 -3.56 -18.85 2.53
N SER A 50 -3.01 -19.18 1.37
CA SER A 50 -3.43 -20.33 0.56
C SER A 50 -2.53 -21.53 0.90
N SER A 51 -2.84 -22.22 2.00
CA SER A 51 -2.26 -23.55 2.25
C SER A 51 -3.22 -24.39 3.08
N ASP A 52 -3.69 -25.48 2.47
CA ASP A 52 -4.37 -26.59 3.12
C ASP A 52 -3.44 -27.25 4.15
N ALA A 53 -3.70 -27.07 5.46
CA ALA A 53 -3.39 -28.06 6.51
C ALA A 53 -3.69 -27.56 7.93
N VAL A 54 -3.64 -26.26 8.20
CA VAL A 54 -3.93 -25.68 9.51
C VAL A 54 -4.64 -24.37 9.23
N ARG A 55 -5.75 -24.11 9.95
CA ARG A 55 -6.62 -22.90 9.86
C ARG A 55 -5.99 -21.80 9.03
N ALA A 56 -6.62 -21.44 7.91
CA ALA A 56 -6.25 -20.26 7.11
C ALA A 56 -6.40 -19.00 7.99
N GLU A 57 -5.41 -18.74 8.84
CA GLU A 57 -5.37 -17.60 9.71
C GLU A 57 -5.26 -16.37 8.82
N GLN A 58 -6.30 -15.54 8.90
CA GLN A 58 -6.33 -14.25 8.25
C GLN A 58 -5.36 -13.36 9.01
N HIS A 59 -4.26 -12.96 8.37
CA HIS A 59 -3.29 -12.04 8.97
C HIS A 59 -3.43 -10.67 8.32
N ALA A 60 -3.55 -9.64 9.15
CA ALA A 60 -3.52 -8.27 8.67
C ALA A 60 -2.08 -7.93 8.23
N VAL A 61 -1.95 -7.36 7.03
CA VAL A 61 -0.67 -6.90 6.49
C VAL A 61 -0.48 -5.41 6.77
N ALA A 62 -1.58 -4.66 6.78
CA ALA A 62 -1.61 -3.26 7.17
C ALA A 62 -2.97 -2.94 7.82
N ALA A 63 -2.98 -1.98 8.73
CA ALA A 63 -4.15 -1.51 9.44
C ALA A 63 -4.20 0.02 9.50
N ASN A 64 -5.39 0.56 9.78
CA ASN A 64 -5.62 2.01 9.91
C ASN A 64 -5.17 2.82 8.68
N ILE A 65 -5.42 2.26 7.50
CA ILE A 65 -5.22 2.86 6.20
C ILE A 65 -6.48 3.66 5.82
N ASP A 66 -6.32 4.94 5.49
CA ASP A 66 -7.44 5.79 5.05
C ASP A 66 -7.78 5.56 3.58
N THR A 67 -6.75 5.42 2.74
CA THR A 67 -6.89 5.34 1.28
C THR A 67 -6.04 4.23 0.70
N VAL A 68 -6.57 3.50 -0.27
CA VAL A 68 -5.84 2.50 -1.06
C VAL A 68 -5.74 2.98 -2.50
N PHE A 69 -4.52 3.29 -2.94
CA PHE A 69 -4.21 3.56 -4.34
C PHE A 69 -4.08 2.25 -5.10
N ILE A 70 -4.94 2.06 -6.09
CA ILE A 70 -4.90 0.94 -7.02
C ILE A 70 -4.20 1.43 -8.28
N VAL A 71 -2.93 1.05 -8.44
CA VAL A 71 -2.03 1.60 -9.47
C VAL A 71 -1.95 0.68 -10.67
N HIS A 72 -2.30 1.19 -11.85
CA HIS A 72 -2.21 0.49 -13.13
C HIS A 72 -1.50 1.35 -14.17
N ALA A 73 -0.75 0.71 -15.06
CA ALA A 73 -0.21 1.40 -16.23
C ALA A 73 -1.29 1.48 -17.32
N ALA A 74 -1.35 2.59 -18.05
CA ALA A 74 -2.25 2.78 -19.17
C ALA A 74 -1.78 2.01 -20.43
N THR A 75 -1.78 0.68 -20.35
CA THR A 75 -1.32 -0.22 -21.43
C THR A 75 -2.24 -1.41 -21.59
N ASN A 76 -2.07 -2.17 -22.69
CA ASN A 76 -2.78 -3.44 -22.93
C ASN A 76 -2.59 -4.51 -21.84
N GLU A 77 -1.60 -4.37 -20.95
CA GLU A 77 -1.43 -5.26 -19.79
C GLU A 77 -2.37 -4.92 -18.63
N SER A 78 -3.11 -3.80 -18.71
CA SER A 78 -4.11 -3.40 -17.73
C SER A 78 -5.31 -4.35 -17.80
N ASN A 79 -5.29 -5.34 -16.92
CA ASN A 79 -6.34 -6.34 -16.84
C ASN A 79 -7.49 -5.80 -15.98
N GLN A 80 -8.62 -5.46 -16.59
CA GLN A 80 -9.83 -5.02 -15.88
C GLN A 80 -10.21 -5.94 -14.71
N ARG A 81 -10.15 -7.27 -14.89
CA ARG A 81 -10.46 -8.23 -13.82
C ARG A 81 -9.50 -8.12 -12.64
N ARG A 82 -8.26 -7.68 -12.88
CA ARG A 82 -7.30 -7.42 -11.80
C ARG A 82 -7.71 -6.17 -11.03
N VAL A 83 -8.08 -5.08 -11.72
CA VAL A 83 -8.57 -3.85 -11.09
C VAL A 83 -9.79 -4.16 -10.23
N GLU A 84 -10.76 -4.91 -10.74
CA GLU A 84 -11.96 -5.33 -10.00
C GLU A 84 -11.61 -6.11 -8.72
N ARG A 85 -10.65 -7.05 -8.79
CA ARG A 85 -10.20 -7.80 -7.60
C ARG A 85 -9.51 -6.91 -6.58
N GLU A 86 -8.70 -5.97 -7.03
CA GLU A 86 -8.00 -5.02 -6.15
C GLU A 86 -8.98 -4.03 -5.52
N LEU A 87 -10.05 -3.66 -6.24
CA LEU A 87 -11.16 -2.87 -5.70
C LEU A 87 -11.91 -3.61 -4.60
N VAL A 88 -12.21 -4.89 -4.81
CA VAL A 88 -12.83 -5.71 -3.75
C VAL A 88 -11.96 -5.72 -2.50
N LEU A 89 -10.65 -5.91 -2.63
CA LEU A 89 -9.73 -5.88 -1.47
C LEU A 89 -9.72 -4.51 -0.76
N ALA A 90 -9.74 -3.42 -1.52
CA ALA A 90 -9.76 -2.08 -0.95
C ALA A 90 -11.08 -1.79 -0.23
N PHE A 91 -12.23 -2.10 -0.83
CA PHE A 91 -13.53 -1.94 -0.17
C PHE A 91 -13.69 -2.84 1.06
N ASP A 92 -13.32 -4.12 0.97
CA ASP A 92 -13.38 -5.07 2.09
C ASP A 92 -12.49 -4.62 3.27
N SER A 93 -11.42 -3.86 3.00
CA SER A 93 -10.54 -3.34 4.04
C SER A 93 -11.18 -2.22 4.88
N GLY A 94 -12.22 -1.57 4.38
CA GLY A 94 -12.82 -0.36 4.98
C GLY A 94 -12.12 0.96 4.59
N ALA A 95 -11.02 0.90 3.81
CA ALA A 95 -10.35 2.08 3.28
C ALA A 95 -11.03 2.63 2.02
N THR A 96 -10.77 3.89 1.67
CA THR A 96 -11.28 4.51 0.43
C THR A 96 -10.43 4.09 -0.77
N PRO A 97 -10.96 3.38 -1.78
CA PRO A 97 -10.23 3.09 -3.01
C PRO A 97 -10.09 4.31 -3.92
N VAL A 98 -8.94 4.44 -4.56
CA VAL A 98 -8.66 5.43 -5.60
C VAL A 98 -7.88 4.76 -6.71
N LEU A 99 -8.37 4.88 -7.96
CA LEU A 99 -7.68 4.36 -9.13
C LEU A 99 -6.61 5.37 -9.58
N VAL A 100 -5.39 4.89 -9.79
CA VAL A 100 -4.25 5.70 -10.24
C VAL A 100 -3.67 5.10 -11.51
N LEU A 101 -3.73 5.84 -12.60
CA LEU A 101 -3.26 5.43 -13.90
C LEU A 101 -1.92 6.09 -14.20
N THR A 102 -0.89 5.29 -14.46
CA THR A 102 0.48 5.73 -14.77
C THR A 102 0.84 5.46 -16.24
N LYS A 103 2.04 5.88 -16.66
CA LYS A 103 2.58 5.66 -18.01
C LYS A 103 1.66 6.18 -19.12
N ASN A 104 1.12 7.38 -18.91
CA ASN A 104 0.22 8.05 -19.85
C ASN A 104 0.92 8.56 -21.13
N ASP A 105 2.24 8.39 -21.21
CA ASP A 105 3.11 8.74 -22.33
C ASP A 105 3.13 7.68 -23.45
N LEU A 106 2.51 6.52 -23.26
CA LEU A 106 2.46 5.44 -24.25
C LEU A 106 1.42 5.71 -25.34
N GLN A 107 1.69 5.23 -26.56
CA GLN A 107 0.88 5.56 -27.75
C GLN A 107 -0.59 5.12 -27.62
N ASP A 108 -0.84 3.98 -26.99
CA ASP A 108 -2.15 3.37 -26.74
C ASP A 108 -2.79 3.82 -25.41
N ALA A 109 -2.10 4.66 -24.62
CA ALA A 109 -2.58 5.10 -23.31
C ALA A 109 -3.95 5.78 -23.33
N PRO A 110 -4.32 6.66 -24.29
CA PRO A 110 -5.61 7.33 -24.27
C PRO A 110 -6.81 6.38 -24.28
N GLN A 111 -6.70 5.26 -25.01
CA GLN A 111 -7.76 4.26 -25.09
C GLN A 111 -7.92 3.54 -23.75
N HIS A 112 -6.83 3.03 -23.18
CA HIS A 112 -6.87 2.31 -21.90
C HIS A 112 -7.26 3.21 -20.72
N ILE A 113 -6.88 4.48 -20.76
CA ILE A 113 -7.34 5.47 -19.78
C ILE A 113 -8.87 5.61 -19.81
N ALA A 114 -9.48 5.64 -21.00
CA ALA A 114 -10.93 5.74 -21.12
C ALA A 114 -11.62 4.50 -20.53
N GLU A 115 -11.18 3.30 -20.91
CA GLU A 115 -11.72 2.03 -20.42
C GLU A 115 -11.66 1.94 -18.88
N LEU A 116 -10.51 2.28 -18.28
CA LEU A 116 -10.33 2.22 -16.84
C LEU A 116 -11.05 3.34 -16.08
N ARG A 117 -11.26 4.49 -16.71
CA ARG A 117 -12.10 5.57 -16.16
C ARG A 117 -13.55 5.16 -16.09
N ASP A 118 -14.07 4.42 -17.07
CA ASP A 118 -15.43 3.90 -17.03
C ASP A 118 -15.63 2.94 -15.86
N VAL A 119 -14.65 2.06 -15.60
CA VAL A 119 -14.66 1.19 -14.41
C VAL A 119 -14.72 2.02 -13.13
N ALA A 120 -13.86 3.03 -13.00
CA ALA A 120 -13.85 3.90 -11.83
C ALA A 120 -15.17 4.66 -11.65
N HIS A 121 -15.77 5.14 -12.75
CA HIS A 121 -17.05 5.83 -12.73
C HIS A 121 -18.18 4.91 -12.25
N VAL A 122 -18.27 3.70 -12.80
CA VAL A 122 -19.26 2.69 -12.40
C VAL A 122 -19.11 2.29 -10.93
N CYS A 123 -17.87 2.19 -10.44
CA CYS A 123 -17.58 1.89 -9.04
C CYS A 123 -17.73 3.10 -8.09
N GLY A 124 -17.97 4.31 -8.61
CA GLY A 124 -18.13 5.52 -7.81
C GLY A 124 -16.84 5.98 -7.10
N ILE A 125 -15.67 5.71 -7.68
CA ILE A 125 -14.36 6.04 -7.09
C ILE A 125 -13.66 7.15 -7.87
N ALA A 126 -12.71 7.82 -7.21
CA ALA A 126 -11.83 8.76 -7.90
C ALA A 126 -10.85 8.02 -8.82
N CYS A 127 -10.55 8.62 -9.97
CA CYS A 127 -9.55 8.14 -10.92
C CYS A 127 -8.60 9.28 -11.31
N HIS A 128 -7.30 9.10 -11.07
CA HIS A 128 -6.27 10.07 -11.39
C HIS A 128 -5.33 9.50 -12.44
N VAL A 129 -5.04 10.30 -13.48
CA VAL A 129 -3.99 9.99 -14.44
C VAL A 129 -2.77 10.80 -14.06
N VAL A 130 -1.65 10.12 -13.84
CA VAL A 130 -0.42 10.74 -13.35
C VAL A 130 0.80 10.25 -14.13
N SER A 131 1.88 11.02 -14.04
CA SER A 131 3.17 10.64 -14.61
C SER A 131 4.27 10.75 -13.58
N GLY A 132 4.89 9.62 -13.23
CA GLY A 132 6.09 9.62 -12.39
C GLY A 132 7.32 10.23 -13.08
N LEU A 133 7.29 10.34 -14.42
CA LEU A 133 8.35 10.92 -15.23
C LEU A 133 8.30 12.44 -15.22
N THR A 134 7.14 13.02 -15.58
CA THR A 134 6.96 14.48 -15.67
C THR A 134 6.55 15.12 -14.35
N GLY A 135 5.94 14.33 -13.44
CA GLY A 135 5.36 14.83 -12.20
C GLY A 135 3.89 15.22 -12.32
N ASP A 136 3.29 15.11 -13.51
CA ASP A 136 1.90 15.52 -13.74
C ASP A 136 0.94 14.75 -12.83
N GLY A 137 0.04 15.49 -12.19
CA GLY A 137 -1.01 14.97 -11.32
C GLY A 137 -0.55 14.51 -9.93
N LEU A 138 0.75 14.57 -9.61
CA LEU A 138 1.26 14.14 -8.29
C LEU A 138 0.78 15.04 -7.15
N ASP A 139 0.64 16.35 -7.37
CA ASP A 139 0.13 17.29 -6.37
C ASP A 139 -1.30 16.93 -5.91
N THR A 140 -2.11 16.40 -6.82
CA THR A 140 -3.46 15.92 -6.49
C THR A 140 -3.41 14.66 -5.63
N LEU A 141 -2.46 13.76 -5.91
CA LEU A 141 -2.27 12.54 -5.12
C LEU A 141 -1.68 12.83 -3.73
N ALA A 142 -0.81 13.83 -3.60
CA ALA A 142 -0.21 14.22 -2.33
C ALA A 142 -1.27 14.61 -1.27
N LYS A 143 -2.40 15.19 -1.71
CA LYS A 143 -3.52 15.57 -0.84
C LYS A 143 -4.15 14.41 -0.06
N TYR A 144 -4.00 13.17 -0.55
CA TYR A 144 -4.51 12.00 0.17
C TYR A 144 -3.69 11.65 1.41
N GLY A 145 -2.43 12.10 1.50
CA GLY A 145 -1.56 11.94 2.67
C GLY A 145 -1.58 13.13 3.63
N GLU A 146 -2.29 14.22 3.29
CA GLU A 146 -2.42 15.37 4.18
C GLU A 146 -3.24 15.03 5.44
N ASN A 147 -3.10 15.84 6.50
CA ASN A 147 -3.81 15.66 7.77
C ASN A 147 -3.57 14.30 8.42
N HIS A 148 -2.33 13.79 8.34
CA HIS A 148 -1.89 12.52 8.94
C HIS A 148 -2.64 11.29 8.41
N ARG A 149 -3.13 11.34 7.18
CA ARG A 149 -3.80 10.22 6.53
C ARG A 149 -2.80 9.21 5.97
N SER A 150 -3.13 7.94 6.12
CA SER A 150 -2.31 6.82 5.66
C SER A 150 -2.79 6.30 4.31
N VAL A 151 -1.85 6.12 3.39
CA VAL A 151 -2.12 5.60 2.04
C VAL A 151 -1.37 4.30 1.81
N ALA A 152 -2.09 3.25 1.40
CA ALA A 152 -1.49 2.02 0.90
C ALA A 152 -1.50 2.01 -0.63
N VAL A 153 -0.51 1.36 -1.26
CA VAL A 153 -0.36 1.31 -2.72
C VAL A 153 -0.37 -0.15 -3.19
N LEU A 154 -1.36 -0.50 -4.01
CA LEU A 154 -1.55 -1.82 -4.61
C LEU A 154 -1.37 -1.74 -6.13
N GLY A 155 -1.04 -2.87 -6.75
CA GLY A 155 -0.91 -3.00 -8.21
C GLY A 155 0.18 -3.98 -8.62
N ALA A 156 0.20 -4.36 -9.90
CA ALA A 156 1.17 -5.31 -10.45
C ALA A 156 2.62 -4.81 -10.39
N SER A 157 3.60 -5.71 -10.50
CA SER A 157 4.99 -5.28 -10.69
C SER A 157 5.13 -4.48 -11.98
N GLY A 158 6.04 -3.51 -12.02
CA GLY A 158 6.31 -2.71 -13.23
C GLY A 158 5.30 -1.62 -13.59
N VAL A 159 4.16 -1.50 -12.87
CA VAL A 159 3.16 -0.43 -13.11
C VAL A 159 3.57 0.96 -12.59
N GLY A 160 4.77 1.10 -12.00
CA GLY A 160 5.29 2.39 -11.55
C GLY A 160 5.00 2.77 -10.09
N LYS A 161 4.59 1.84 -9.22
CA LYS A 161 4.33 2.09 -7.78
C LYS A 161 5.52 2.72 -7.05
N SER A 162 6.72 2.16 -7.19
CA SER A 162 7.91 2.68 -6.49
C SER A 162 8.28 4.07 -6.97
N THR A 163 8.24 4.30 -8.30
CA THR A 163 8.45 5.63 -8.87
C THR A 163 7.44 6.64 -8.31
N LEU A 164 6.17 6.26 -8.22
CA LEU A 164 5.11 7.09 -7.66
C LEU A 164 5.38 7.43 -6.18
N VAL A 165 5.64 6.42 -5.35
CA VAL A 165 5.89 6.60 -3.91
C VAL A 165 7.10 7.50 -3.67
N ASN A 166 8.20 7.28 -4.37
CA ASN A 166 9.42 8.09 -4.19
C ASN A 166 9.17 9.57 -4.51
N ARG A 167 8.41 9.84 -5.59
CA ARG A 167 8.05 11.21 -5.95
C ARG A 167 7.14 11.86 -4.92
N LEU A 168 6.16 11.13 -4.37
CA LEU A 168 5.24 11.66 -3.37
C LEU A 168 5.90 11.95 -2.01
N ILE A 169 6.91 11.16 -1.63
CA ILE A 169 7.67 11.37 -0.39
C ILE A 169 8.68 12.53 -0.53
N GLY A 170 8.92 13.02 -1.76
CA GLY A 170 9.91 14.07 -2.03
C GLY A 170 11.36 13.58 -1.93
N GLU A 171 11.57 12.27 -1.78
CA GLU A 171 12.88 11.65 -1.79
C GLU A 171 13.31 11.36 -3.23
N ASN A 172 14.25 12.14 -3.76
CA ASN A 172 15.04 11.75 -4.92
C ASN A 172 16.01 10.57 -4.61
N SER A 173 15.88 9.89 -3.46
CA SER A 173 16.89 8.95 -2.95
C SER A 173 16.37 7.67 -2.30
N GLN A 174 15.28 7.07 -2.79
CA GLN A 174 15.43 5.64 -3.01
C GLN A 174 16.19 5.52 -4.32
N GLN A 175 17.47 5.14 -4.22
CA GLN A 175 18.14 4.52 -5.36
C GLN A 175 17.11 3.57 -5.96
N VAL A 176 16.75 3.81 -7.23
CA VAL A 176 16.13 2.79 -8.06
C VAL A 176 17.20 1.72 -8.19
N GLY A 177 17.41 0.94 -7.12
CA GLY A 177 17.89 -0.40 -7.24
C GLY A 177 16.94 -0.98 -8.26
N GLU A 178 17.51 -1.33 -9.41
CA GLU A 178 16.85 -2.04 -10.48
C GLU A 178 15.77 -2.91 -9.89
N VAL A 179 14.59 -2.88 -10.54
CA VAL A 179 13.57 -3.93 -10.48
C VAL A 179 14.15 -5.12 -9.72
N ARG A 180 13.72 -5.35 -8.47
CA ARG A 180 13.97 -6.66 -7.86
C ARG A 180 13.25 -7.63 -8.77
N ASP A 181 14.02 -8.13 -9.73
CA ASP A 181 13.65 -9.06 -10.76
C ASP A 181 13.52 -10.39 -10.03
N GLY A 182 12.37 -10.59 -9.41
CA GLY A 182 12.23 -11.62 -8.41
C GLY A 182 11.01 -11.45 -7.53
N ASP A 183 9.82 -11.46 -8.12
CA ASP A 183 8.67 -12.01 -7.39
C ASP A 183 7.87 -13.01 -8.23
N GLN A 184 8.57 -13.70 -9.13
CA GLN A 184 8.21 -15.06 -9.52
C GLN A 184 8.67 -16.00 -8.39
N ARG A 185 7.83 -16.15 -7.37
CA ARG A 185 7.94 -17.10 -6.23
C ARG A 185 9.11 -16.89 -5.25
N GLY A 186 8.79 -16.27 -4.12
CA GLY A 186 9.04 -16.85 -2.79
C GLY A 186 10.36 -16.53 -2.11
N ARG A 187 10.29 -15.76 -1.02
CA ARG A 187 10.85 -16.20 0.28
C ARG A 187 10.26 -15.38 1.42
N HIS A 188 9.67 -16.11 2.37
CA HIS A 188 9.62 -15.67 3.75
C HIS A 188 11.01 -15.17 4.15
N THR A 189 11.07 -13.94 4.63
CA THR A 189 12.20 -13.52 5.45
C THR A 189 11.62 -13.13 6.79
N THR A 190 11.50 -14.13 7.64
CA THR A 190 11.50 -13.98 9.10
C THR A 190 12.66 -13.06 9.46
N VAL A 191 12.35 -11.92 10.07
CA VAL A 191 13.36 -11.17 10.81
C VAL A 191 13.14 -11.55 12.27
N ALA A 192 14.14 -12.20 12.84
CA ALA A 192 14.20 -12.60 14.24
C ALA A 192 14.36 -11.38 15.17
#